data_AF-A0A170X4Y7-F1
#
_entry.id   AF-A0A170X4Y7-F1
#
_cell.length_a   1.000
_cell.length_b   1.000
_cell.length_c   1.000
_cell.angle_alpha   90.00
_cell.angle_beta   90.00
_cell.angle_gamma   90.00
#
_symmetry.space_group_name_H-M   'P 1'
#
loop_
_entity.id
_entity.type
_entity.pdbx_description
1 polymer ?
#
loop_
_entity_poly.entity_id
_entity_poly.type
_entity_poly.pdbx_seq_one_letter_code
_entity_poly.pdbx_strand_id
1 'polypeptide(L)'
;AFWRKEHAVLLATDIASRGLDFPQVHWVVHIDCPEDVETYIHRAGRTARYHKGGECLLVLNPSEKKFIEHLEDNRIPINEIKVNPN
;
A
#
# COMPACT_ATOMS: atom_id res chain seq x y z
N ALA A 1 16.17 -14.07 -5.07
CA ALA A 1 15.62 -13.38 -3.89
C ALA A 1 15.25 -11.96 -4.28
N PHE A 2 14.07 -11.48 -3.87
CA PHE A 2 13.49 -10.20 -4.25
C PHE A 2 14.47 -9.03 -4.11
N TRP A 3 15.17 -8.93 -2.97
CA TRP A 3 16.11 -7.85 -2.65
C TRP A 3 17.39 -7.79 -3.51
N ARG A 4 17.62 -8.76 -4.40
CA ARG A 4 18.77 -8.79 -5.32
C ARG A 4 18.39 -8.49 -6.77
N LYS A 5 17.14 -8.12 -7.02
CA LYS A 5 16.62 -7.88 -8.37
C LYS A 5 16.29 -6.40 -8.51
N GLU A 6 16.68 -5.82 -9.65
CA GLU A 6 16.37 -4.43 -10.00
C GLU A 6 14.88 -4.26 -10.34
N HIS A 7 14.29 -5.24 -11.02
CA HIS A 7 12.87 -5.30 -11.30
C HIS A 7 12.29 -6.60 -10.76
N ALA A 8 11.42 -6.49 -9.76
CA ALA A 8 10.74 -7.63 -9.16
C ALA A 8 9.41 -7.20 -8.52
N VAL A 9 8.51 -8.16 -8.40
CA VAL A 9 7.26 -8.03 -7.64
C VAL A 9 7.29 -9.07 -6.52
N LEU A 10 6.86 -8.66 -5.33
CA LEU A 10 6.64 -9.55 -4.20
C LEU A 10 5.16 -9.52 -3.84
N LEU A 11 4.55 -10.69 -3.79
CA LEU A 11 3.22 -10.88 -3.22
C LEU A 11 3.39 -11.39 -1.79
N ALA A 12 2.76 -10.71 -0.83
CA ALA A 12 2.88 -11.04 0.58
C ALA A 12 1.57 -10.72 1.32
N THR A 13 1.30 -11.47 2.38
CA THR A 13 0.30 -11.14 3.39
C THR A 13 0.96 -10.48 4.59
N ASP A 14 0.19 -9.92 5.52
CA ASP A 14 0.73 -9.23 6.70
C ASP A 14 1.68 -10.10 7.52
N ILE A 15 1.33 -11.38 7.69
CA ILE A 15 2.17 -12.37 8.40
C ILE A 15 3.53 -12.50 7.71
N ALA A 16 3.55 -12.61 6.39
CA ALA A 16 4.78 -12.77 5.63
C ALA A 16 5.67 -11.52 5.68
N SER A 17 5.10 -10.34 5.94
CA SER A 17 5.86 -9.08 5.96
C SER A 17 6.59 -8.78 7.28
N ARG A 18 6.21 -9.47 8.37
CA ARG A 18 6.84 -9.28 9.69
C ARG A 18 8.23 -9.89 9.73
N GLY A 19 9.24 -9.08 10.08
CA GLY A 19 10.64 -9.53 10.18
C GLY A 19 11.39 -9.59 8.84
N LEU A 20 10.75 -9.25 7.72
CA LEU A 20 11.42 -9.03 6.45
C LEU A 20 11.79 -7.55 6.32
N ASP A 21 13.08 -7.26 6.40
CA ASP A 21 13.62 -5.96 6.02
C ASP A 21 13.77 -5.92 4.50
N PHE A 22 12.83 -5.25 3.85
CA PHE A 22 12.88 -5.08 2.40
C PHE A 22 13.73 -3.85 2.07
N PRO A 23 14.61 -3.95 1.05
CA PRO A 23 15.15 -2.75 0.46
C PRO A 23 13.99 -1.86 -0.01
N GLN A 24 14.26 -0.56 -0.06
CA GLN A 24 13.31 0.45 -0.49
C GLN A 24 12.47 0.00 -1.70
N VAL A 25 11.16 -0.17 -1.51
CA VAL A 25 10.21 -0.43 -2.60
C VAL A 25 9.67 0.90 -3.14
N HIS A 26 9.45 0.99 -4.45
CA HIS A 26 8.88 2.19 -5.07
C HIS A 26 7.35 2.19 -4.97
N TRP A 27 6.73 1.03 -5.08
CA TRP A 27 5.28 0.85 -5.07
C TRP A 27 4.85 -0.10 -3.97
N VAL A 28 3.77 0.26 -3.28
CA VAL A 28 2.96 -0.63 -2.46
C VAL A 28 1.58 -0.68 -3.07
N VAL A 29 1.05 -1.88 -3.33
CA VAL A 29 -0.29 -2.08 -3.88
C VAL A 29 -1.07 -2.97 -2.93
N HIS A 30 -2.14 -2.43 -2.36
CA HIS A 30 -3.08 -3.16 -1.51
C HIS A 30 -4.18 -3.68 -2.42
N ILE A 31 -4.23 -5.00 -2.57
CA ILE A 31 -5.24 -5.68 -3.40
C ILE A 31 -6.52 -5.96 -2.61
N ASP A 32 -6.41 -6.00 -1.28
CA ASP A 32 -7.48 -6.14 -0.31
C ASP A 32 -7.58 -4.88 0.56
N CYS A 33 -8.82 -4.58 1.01
CA CYS A 33 -9.04 -3.56 2.02
C CYS A 33 -8.33 -3.95 3.34
N PRO A 34 -7.48 -3.08 3.91
CA PRO A 34 -6.90 -3.30 5.23
C PRO A 34 -7.99 -3.42 6.32
N GLU A 35 -7.66 -4.13 7.40
CA GLU A 35 -8.56 -4.29 8.55
C GLU A 35 -8.81 -2.96 9.28
N ASP A 36 -7.76 -2.15 9.40
CA ASP A 36 -7.79 -0.84 10.03
C ASP A 36 -6.79 0.14 9.40
N VAL A 37 -6.87 1.40 9.83
CA VAL A 37 -6.00 2.48 9.36
C VAL A 37 -4.55 2.27 9.77
N GLU A 38 -4.30 1.65 10.92
CA GLU A 38 -2.94 1.35 11.40
C GLU A 38 -2.24 0.35 10.47
N THR A 39 -2.96 -0.70 10.06
CA THR A 39 -2.51 -1.70 9.09
C THR A 39 -2.26 -1.06 7.73
N TYR A 40 -3.14 -0.15 7.29
CA TYR A 40 -2.90 0.65 6.08
C TYR A 40 -1.56 1.40 6.15
N ILE A 41 -1.33 2.16 7.22
CA ILE A 41 -0.11 2.95 7.42
C ILE A 41 1.14 2.05 7.45
N HIS A 42 1.07 0.90 8.13
CA HIS A 42 2.19 -0.03 8.23
C HIS A 42 2.59 -0.65 6.89
N ARG A 43 1.60 -1.01 6.07
CA ARG A 43 1.78 -1.51 4.70
C ARG A 43 2.30 -0.39 3.79
N ALA A 44 1.69 0.80 3.80
CA ALA A 44 2.12 1.95 3.01
C ALA A 44 3.55 2.41 3.37
N GLY A 45 3.94 2.36 4.65
CA GLY A 45 5.28 2.70 5.15
C GLY A 45 6.42 1.76 4.69
N ARG A 46 6.13 0.79 3.80
CA ARG A 46 7.17 0.05 3.07
C ARG A 46 7.79 0.90 1.94
N THR A 47 7.07 1.87 1.39
CA THR A 47 7.59 2.81 0.37
C THR A 47 8.10 4.13 0.99
N ALA A 48 8.55 5.06 0.14
CA ALA A 48 8.88 6.45 0.48
C ALA A 48 9.87 6.65 1.66
N ARG A 49 10.91 5.81 1.75
CA ARG A 49 11.95 5.90 2.79
C ARG A 49 13.13 6.79 2.37
N TYR A 50 13.76 7.45 3.35
CA TYR A 50 15.04 8.19 3.19
C TYR A 50 15.06 9.23 2.05
N HIS A 51 14.17 10.23 2.10
CA HIS A 51 14.09 11.38 1.19
C HIS A 51 13.73 11.05 -0.27
N LYS A 52 13.44 9.80 -0.56
CA LYS A 52 12.97 9.36 -1.86
C LYS A 52 11.46 9.17 -1.80
N GLY A 53 10.78 9.53 -2.88
CA GLY A 53 9.35 9.35 -3.05
C GLY A 53 8.95 7.88 -3.11
N GLY A 54 7.65 7.67 -3.21
CA GLY A 54 7.06 6.34 -3.25
C GLY A 54 5.56 6.44 -3.48
N GLU A 55 5.01 5.41 -4.08
CA GLU A 55 3.61 5.35 -4.47
C GLU A 55 2.89 4.26 -3.66
N CYS A 56 1.65 4.54 -3.27
CA CYS A 56 0.77 3.61 -2.58
C CYS A 56 -0.59 3.60 -3.27
N LEU A 57 -1.02 2.43 -3.75
CA LEU A 57 -2.33 2.23 -4.36
C LEU A 57 -3.17 1.31 -3.49
N LEU A 58 -4.38 1.76 -3.19
CA LEU A 58 -5.39 0.99 -2.49
C LEU A 58 -6.51 0.62 -3.47
N VAL A 59 -6.69 -0.67 -3.71
CA VAL A 59 -7.79 -1.20 -4.52
C VAL A 59 -8.90 -1.64 -3.57
N LEU A 60 -10.10 -1.08 -3.76
CA LEU A 60 -11.26 -1.38 -2.94
C LEU A 60 -12.39 -1.92 -3.81
N ASN A 61 -13.09 -2.93 -3.29
CA ASN A 61 -14.39 -3.31 -3.80
C ASN A 61 -15.44 -2.25 -3.45
N PRO A 62 -16.56 -2.17 -4.18
CA PRO A 62 -17.66 -1.25 -3.84
C PRO A 62 -18.17 -1.39 -2.40
N SER A 63 -18.15 -2.60 -1.84
CA SER A 63 -18.54 -2.89 -0.46
C SER A 63 -17.56 -2.35 0.59
N GLU A 64 -16.32 -2.06 0.21
CA GLU A 64 -15.23 -1.65 1.10
C GLU A 64 -15.04 -0.13 1.13
N LYS A 65 -15.84 0.62 0.35
CA LYS A 65 -15.72 2.09 0.24
C LYS A 65 -15.81 2.83 1.57
N LYS A 66 -16.48 2.27 2.59
CA LYS A 66 -16.52 2.86 3.94
C LYS A 66 -15.13 3.07 4.55
N PHE A 67 -14.14 2.30 4.12
CA PHE A 67 -12.76 2.46 4.59
C PHE A 67 -12.15 3.82 4.21
N ILE A 68 -12.64 4.44 3.13
CA ILE A 68 -12.26 5.81 2.70
C ILE A 68 -12.59 6.80 3.82
N GLU A 69 -13.78 6.69 4.43
CA GLU A 69 -14.20 7.55 5.55
C GLU A 69 -13.24 7.42 6.73
N HIS A 70 -12.80 6.19 7.06
CA HIS A 70 -11.81 5.98 8.12
C HIS A 70 -10.46 6.63 7.82
N LEU A 71 -10.01 6.64 6.56
CA LEU A 71 -8.77 7.32 6.16
C LEU A 71 -8.91 8.84 6.28
N GLU A 72 -10.04 9.39 5.84
CA GLU A 72 -10.35 10.82 5.93
C GLU A 72 -10.43 11.30 7.39
N ASP A 73 -11.09 10.55 8.27
CA ASP A 73 -11.18 10.82 9.71
C ASP A 73 -9.80 10.87 10.37
N ASN A 74 -8.86 10.05 9.88
CA ASN A 74 -7.47 10.03 10.32
C ASN A 74 -6.56 11.02 9.56
N ARG A 75 -7.15 11.91 8.75
CA ARG A 75 -6.47 12.96 7.97
C ARG A 75 -5.43 12.41 6.99
N ILE A 76 -5.68 11.22 6.47
CA ILE A 76 -4.84 10.60 5.45
C ILE A 76 -5.34 11.07 4.08
N PRO A 77 -4.54 11.84 3.32
CA PRO A 77 -4.96 12.31 2.01
C PRO A 77 -5.02 11.13 1.03
N ILE A 78 -6.12 11.04 0.30
CA ILE A 78 -6.35 10.02 -0.73
C ILE A 78 -6.86 10.69 -2.01
N ASN A 79 -6.40 10.18 -3.15
CA ASN A 79 -6.85 10.61 -4.46
C ASN A 79 -7.49 9.43 -5.18
N GLU A 80 -8.75 9.55 -5.58
CA GLU A 80 -9.43 8.51 -6.35
C GLU A 80 -8.90 8.49 -7.79
N ILE A 81 -8.42 7.32 -8.22
CA ILE A 81 -8.02 7.09 -9.61
C ILE A 81 -9.19 6.43 -10.34
N LYS A 82 -9.78 7.14 -11.29
CA LYS A 82 -10.72 6.56 -12.24
C LYS A 82 -9.91 5.85 -13.33
N VAL A 83 -9.94 4.53 -13.35
CA VAL A 83 -9.36 3.76 -14.45
C VAL A 83 -10.15 4.13 -15.70
N ASN A 84 -9.48 4.81 -16.65
CA ASN A 84 -10.09 5.13 -17.93
C ASN A 84 -10.22 3.80 -18.70
N PRO A 85 -11.43 3.37 -19.07
CA PRO A 85 -11.64 2.07 -19.71
C PRO A 85 -11.21 2.03 -21.19
N ASN A 86 -10.58 3.10 -21.70
CA ASN A 86 -10.26 3.31 -23.11
C ASN A 86 -8.75 3.27 -23.35
#